data_AF-A0A939FR50-F1
#
_entry.id   AF-A0A939FR50-F1
#
_cell.length_a   1.000
_cell.length_b   1.000
_cell.length_c   1.000
_cell.angle_alpha   90.00
_cell.angle_beta   90.00
_cell.angle_gamma   90.00
#
_symmetry.space_group_name_H-M   'P 1'
#
loop_
_entity.id
_entity.type
_entity.pdbx_description
1 polymer ?
#
loop_
_entity_poly.entity_id
_entity_poly.type
_entity_poly.pdbx_seq_one_letter_code
_entity_poly.pdbx_strand_id
1 'polypeptide(L)'
;MARLGEDGTLLVTASHQFIGWPGGHPRVATSYYRWRPETGFKHLAGPGDGSYTAALDDEGLVVGWRSDTGTAWRTDGTEATYAGSVPGTTRTWLRGVNDSGVAVGGEIRPDGTAAAIRWDAPNTPQQLTDEGFGGEALDIDERGWITGTVRVAAGGGSLPVVWDPHGGIHRLDRMLELPEGSSVQSIDAINDHNQLLLRIRDAASHRTSAMVVQLV
;
A
#
# COMPACT_ATOMS: atom_id res chain seq x y z
N MET A 1 -8.33 -10.52 -0.09
CA MET A 1 -6.88 -10.31 -0.31
C MET A 1 -6.15 -11.41 0.44
N ALA A 2 -5.03 -11.92 -0.10
CA ALA A 2 -4.15 -12.80 0.64
C ALA A 2 -2.70 -12.41 0.41
N ARG A 3 -1.89 -12.38 1.48
CA ARG A 3 -0.43 -12.10 1.43
C ARG A 3 0.29 -13.28 2.08
N LEU A 4 1.41 -13.70 1.50
CA LEU A 4 2.25 -14.76 2.04
C LEU A 4 3.57 -14.11 2.46
N GLY A 5 3.90 -14.18 3.75
CA GLY A 5 5.21 -13.83 4.28
C GLY A 5 6.25 -14.92 3.95
N GLU A 6 7.52 -14.55 3.93
CA GLU A 6 8.61 -15.49 3.63
C GLU A 6 8.79 -16.57 4.71
N ASP A 7 8.30 -16.30 5.94
CA ASP A 7 8.21 -17.28 7.03
C ASP A 7 7.08 -18.32 6.82
N GLY A 8 6.32 -18.21 5.72
CA GLY A 8 5.16 -19.05 5.43
C GLY A 8 3.87 -18.57 6.10
N THR A 9 3.86 -17.41 6.76
CA THR A 9 2.66 -16.80 7.31
C THR A 9 1.71 -16.41 6.17
N LEU A 10 0.48 -16.94 6.18
CA LEU A 10 -0.56 -16.56 5.23
C LEU A 10 -1.55 -15.62 5.90
N LEU A 11 -1.67 -14.43 5.34
CA LEU A 11 -2.68 -13.45 5.72
C LEU A 11 -3.87 -13.56 4.78
N VAL A 12 -5.08 -13.63 5.33
CA VAL A 12 -6.32 -13.74 4.55
C VAL A 12 -7.33 -12.71 5.03
N THR A 13 -7.82 -11.90 4.11
CA THR A 13 -9.02 -11.09 4.29
C THR A 13 -10.23 -11.84 3.78
N ALA A 14 -11.23 -12.04 4.62
CA ALA A 14 -12.49 -12.69 4.27
C ALA A 14 -13.68 -11.76 4.54
N SER A 15 -14.66 -11.77 3.63
CA SER A 15 -15.92 -11.06 3.79
C SER A 15 -16.98 -12.02 4.30
N HIS A 16 -17.56 -11.72 5.45
CA HIS A 16 -18.62 -12.50 6.08
C HIS A 16 -19.95 -11.76 5.93
N GLN A 17 -20.96 -12.44 5.40
CA GLN A 17 -22.33 -11.95 5.46
C GLN A 17 -23.00 -12.47 6.72
N PHE A 18 -23.59 -11.58 7.51
CA PHE A 18 -24.34 -11.96 8.71
C PHE A 18 -25.61 -11.12 8.87
N ILE A 19 -26.60 -11.71 9.53
CA ILE A 19 -27.86 -11.07 9.90
C ILE A 19 -27.87 -11.01 11.43
N GLY A 20 -27.71 -9.81 11.99
CA GLY A 20 -27.55 -9.61 13.43
C GLY A 20 -28.81 -9.85 14.28
N TRP A 21 -29.99 -9.91 13.65
CA TRP A 21 -31.28 -10.20 14.30
C TRP A 21 -32.34 -10.62 13.27
N PRO A 22 -33.40 -11.35 13.68
CA PRO A 22 -34.48 -11.75 12.78
C PRO A 22 -35.11 -10.54 12.08
N GLY A 23 -35.10 -10.53 10.74
CA GLY A 23 -35.63 -9.43 9.91
C GLY A 23 -34.64 -8.31 9.59
N GLY A 24 -33.38 -8.39 10.03
CA GLY A 24 -32.34 -7.42 9.69
C GLY A 24 -31.82 -7.54 8.26
N HIS A 25 -31.33 -6.42 7.70
CA HIS A 25 -30.62 -6.44 6.42
C HIS A 25 -29.26 -7.15 6.54
N PRO A 26 -28.82 -7.91 5.53
CA PRO A 26 -27.49 -8.51 5.51
C PRO A 26 -26.41 -7.45 5.68
N ARG A 27 -25.48 -7.66 6.62
CA ARG A 27 -24.27 -6.85 6.78
C ARG A 27 -23.06 -7.65 6.31
N VAL A 28 -22.08 -6.94 5.75
CA VAL A 28 -20.78 -7.51 5.40
C VAL A 28 -19.78 -7.07 6.46
N ALA A 29 -19.20 -8.04 7.18
CA ALA A 29 -18.03 -7.79 8.02
C ALA A 29 -16.78 -8.30 7.30
N THR A 30 -15.75 -7.48 7.25
CA THR A 30 -14.43 -7.92 6.81
C THR A 30 -13.66 -8.43 8.02
N SER A 31 -13.20 -9.67 7.94
CA SER A 31 -12.36 -10.31 8.94
C SER A 31 -10.98 -10.58 8.38
N TYR A 32 -9.98 -10.51 9.26
CA TYR A 32 -8.59 -10.72 8.94
C TYR A 32 -8.12 -11.95 9.71
N TYR A 33 -7.40 -12.81 9.02
CA TYR A 33 -6.87 -14.02 9.60
C TYR A 33 -5.38 -14.07 9.33
N ARG A 34 -4.61 -14.40 10.37
CA ARG A 34 -3.21 -14.80 10.24
C ARG A 34 -3.12 -16.30 10.41
N TRP A 35 -2.60 -16.98 9.40
CA TRP A 35 -2.24 -18.39 9.48
C TRP A 35 -0.75 -18.51 9.65
N ARG A 36 -0.31 -19.32 10.63
CA ARG A 36 1.07 -19.79 10.70
C ARG A 36 1.09 -21.31 10.60
N PRO A 37 2.14 -21.93 10.02
CA PRO A 37 2.24 -23.39 9.93
C PRO A 37 2.08 -24.08 11.29
N GLU A 38 2.58 -23.47 12.36
CA GLU A 38 2.63 -24.06 13.70
C GLU A 38 1.34 -23.84 14.49
N THR A 39 0.65 -22.71 14.26
CA THR A 39 -0.50 -22.29 15.10
C THR A 39 -1.83 -22.28 14.36
N GLY A 40 -1.84 -22.50 13.05
CA GLY A 40 -3.04 -22.41 12.22
C GLY A 40 -3.58 -20.98 12.13
N PHE A 41 -4.87 -20.86 11.77
CA PHE A 41 -5.56 -19.58 11.62
C PHE A 41 -5.90 -18.93 12.97
N LYS A 42 -5.53 -17.66 13.12
CA LYS A 42 -5.94 -16.77 14.20
C LYS A 42 -6.72 -15.60 13.61
N HIS A 43 -7.94 -15.36 14.12
CA HIS A 43 -8.72 -14.17 13.79
C HIS A 43 -8.05 -12.93 14.41
N LEU A 44 -7.93 -11.87 13.63
CA LEU A 44 -7.41 -10.58 14.08
C LEU A 44 -8.59 -9.63 14.26
N ALA A 45 -8.55 -8.81 15.33
CA ALA A 45 -9.55 -7.79 15.58
C ALA A 45 -9.70 -6.89 14.34
N GLY A 46 -10.93 -6.76 13.84
CA GLY A 46 -11.24 -6.00 12.64
C GLY A 46 -11.58 -4.53 12.96
N PRO A 47 -11.46 -3.63 11.97
CA PRO A 47 -11.55 -2.18 12.16
C PRO A 47 -12.98 -1.62 12.30
N GLY A 48 -14.00 -2.48 12.33
CA GLY A 48 -15.42 -2.09 12.43
C GLY A 48 -16.03 -1.49 11.16
N ASP A 49 -17.30 -1.09 11.23
CA ASP A 49 -18.05 -0.47 10.13
C ASP A 49 -17.44 0.90 9.72
N GLY A 50 -17.38 1.19 8.41
CA GLY A 50 -16.86 2.47 7.88
C GLY A 50 -15.34 2.53 7.69
N SER A 51 -14.64 1.43 7.94
CA SER A 51 -13.19 1.30 7.75
C SER A 51 -12.86 0.51 6.49
N TYR A 52 -11.74 0.86 5.85
CA TYR A 52 -11.12 0.09 4.78
C TYR A 52 -9.69 -0.27 5.18
N THR A 53 -9.26 -1.48 4.83
CA THR A 53 -7.91 -1.98 5.13
C THR A 53 -7.14 -2.22 3.85
N ALA A 54 -5.87 -1.85 3.85
CA ALA A 54 -5.00 -1.99 2.68
C ALA A 54 -3.87 -2.99 2.91
N ALA A 55 -3.23 -2.98 4.08
CA ALA A 55 -2.09 -3.84 4.37
C ALA A 55 -2.03 -4.26 5.85
N LEU A 56 -1.10 -5.16 6.15
CA LEU A 56 -0.88 -5.78 7.45
C LEU A 56 0.59 -6.21 7.55
N ASP A 57 1.20 -5.98 8.71
CA ASP A 57 2.54 -6.50 9.08
C ASP A 57 2.47 -7.86 9.82
N ASP A 58 3.63 -8.47 10.09
CA ASP A 58 3.72 -9.78 10.72
C ASP A 58 3.33 -9.79 12.22
N GLU A 59 3.46 -8.64 12.88
CA GLU A 59 3.03 -8.37 14.26
C GLU A 59 1.50 -8.28 14.41
N GLY A 60 0.79 -8.05 13.30
CA GLY A 60 -0.66 -7.96 13.28
C GLY A 60 -1.21 -6.53 13.31
N LEU A 61 -0.40 -5.53 12.98
CA LEU A 61 -0.81 -4.15 12.72
C LEU A 61 -1.50 -4.08 11.35
N VAL A 62 -2.80 -3.88 11.36
CA VAL A 62 -3.58 -3.64 10.14
C VAL A 62 -3.53 -2.15 9.83
N VAL A 63 -3.28 -1.77 8.58
CA VAL A 63 -3.33 -0.37 8.12
C VAL A 63 -4.39 -0.15 7.05
N GLY A 64 -4.90 1.07 6.98
CA GLY A 64 -5.84 1.50 5.97
C GLY A 64 -6.37 2.90 6.26
N TRP A 65 -7.69 3.08 6.18
CA TRP A 65 -8.33 4.34 6.54
C TRP A 65 -9.72 4.13 7.12
N ARG A 66 -10.14 5.03 8.01
CA ARG A 66 -11.52 5.19 8.46
C ARG A 66 -12.00 6.57 8.05
N SER A 67 -13.11 6.62 7.31
CA SER A 67 -13.59 7.85 6.69
C SER A 67 -12.46 8.50 5.86
N ASP A 68 -12.00 9.70 6.24
CA ASP A 68 -10.94 10.44 5.54
C ASP A 68 -9.58 10.39 6.27
N THR A 69 -9.41 9.54 7.28
CA THR A 69 -8.19 9.48 8.09
C THR A 69 -7.50 8.13 7.94
N GLY A 70 -6.20 8.17 7.65
CA GLY A 70 -5.32 7.01 7.68
C GLY A 70 -5.26 6.44 9.08
N THR A 71 -5.49 5.14 9.21
CA THR A 71 -5.66 4.50 10.52
C THR A 71 -4.96 3.15 10.55
N ALA A 72 -4.36 2.83 11.68
CA ALA A 72 -3.85 1.51 11.99
C ALA A 72 -4.55 0.90 13.21
N TRP A 73 -4.76 -0.41 13.18
CA TRP A 73 -5.46 -1.19 14.20
C TRP A 73 -4.59 -2.35 14.66
N ARG A 74 -4.46 -2.51 15.98
CA ARG A 74 -3.76 -3.64 16.60
C ARG A 74 -4.75 -4.68 17.12
N THR A 75 -4.25 -5.90 17.29
CA THR A 75 -5.03 -7.04 17.77
C THR A 75 -5.56 -6.90 19.20
N ASP A 76 -4.97 -6.01 20.01
CA ASP A 76 -5.44 -5.65 21.34
C ASP A 76 -6.57 -4.60 21.34
N GLY A 77 -6.99 -4.15 20.15
CA GLY A 77 -8.01 -3.11 19.96
C GLY A 77 -7.45 -1.69 19.94
N THR A 78 -6.14 -1.49 20.11
CA THR A 78 -5.51 -0.18 20.02
C THR A 78 -5.60 0.36 18.59
N GLU A 79 -5.96 1.64 18.47
CA GLU A 79 -6.06 2.35 17.20
C GLU A 79 -5.11 3.55 17.18
N ALA A 80 -4.51 3.83 16.03
CA ALA A 80 -3.69 5.03 15.80
C ALA A 80 -4.10 5.72 14.49
N THR A 81 -4.28 7.03 14.54
CA THR A 81 -4.58 7.87 13.36
C THR A 81 -3.31 8.56 12.86
N TYR A 82 -3.17 8.65 11.55
CA TYR A 82 -1.97 9.17 10.88
C TYR A 82 -2.20 10.60 10.38
N ALA A 83 -1.33 11.50 10.83
CA ALA A 83 -1.39 12.92 10.52
C ALA A 83 -1.00 13.23 9.06
N GLY A 84 -1.55 14.31 8.50
CA GLY A 84 -1.10 14.87 7.24
C GLY A 84 0.23 15.62 7.38
N SER A 85 1.00 15.69 6.29
CA SER A 85 2.31 16.35 6.23
C SER A 85 2.24 17.87 6.30
N VAL A 86 1.09 18.43 5.94
CA VAL A 86 0.85 19.89 5.95
C VAL A 86 -0.43 20.27 6.68
N PRO A 87 -0.49 21.46 7.30
CA PRO A 87 -1.74 21.98 7.87
C PRO A 87 -2.86 22.07 6.83
N GLY A 88 -4.07 21.67 7.23
CA GLY A 88 -5.25 21.69 6.36
C GLY A 88 -5.35 20.49 5.40
N THR A 89 -4.51 19.45 5.56
CA THR A 89 -4.71 18.16 4.90
C THR A 89 -6.14 17.67 5.14
N THR A 90 -6.85 17.36 4.06
CA THR A 90 -8.28 17.02 4.10
C THR A 90 -8.51 15.52 4.18
N ARG A 91 -7.53 14.72 3.78
CA ARG A 91 -7.61 13.27 3.81
C ARG A 91 -6.22 12.64 3.91
N THR A 92 -6.09 11.57 4.68
CA THR A 92 -4.93 10.66 4.68
C THR A 92 -5.39 9.22 4.47
N TRP A 93 -4.56 8.37 3.88
CA TRP A 93 -4.81 6.93 3.76
C TRP A 93 -3.52 6.14 3.73
N LEU A 94 -3.54 4.95 4.33
CA LEU A 94 -2.42 4.01 4.33
C LEU A 94 -2.68 2.91 3.29
N ARG A 95 -1.62 2.50 2.61
CA ARG A 95 -1.61 1.47 1.55
C ARG A 95 -0.70 0.30 1.86
N GLY A 96 0.49 0.57 2.39
CA GLY A 96 1.49 -0.42 2.75
C GLY A 96 2.00 -0.21 4.17
N VAL A 97 2.51 -1.28 4.76
CA VAL A 97 3.20 -1.28 6.06
C VAL A 97 4.24 -2.41 6.05
N ASN A 98 5.38 -2.17 6.69
CA ASN A 98 6.41 -3.18 6.95
C ASN A 98 6.45 -3.56 8.44
N ASP A 99 7.20 -4.60 8.80
CA ASP A 99 7.27 -5.17 10.16
C ASP A 99 7.96 -4.25 11.17
N SER A 100 8.68 -3.24 10.68
CA SER A 100 9.16 -2.14 11.52
C SER A 100 8.06 -1.12 11.87
N GLY A 101 6.84 -1.31 11.36
CA GLY A 101 5.70 -0.41 11.56
C GLY A 101 5.74 0.87 10.72
N VAL A 102 6.63 0.94 9.73
CA VAL A 102 6.69 2.07 8.78
C VAL A 102 5.54 1.91 7.81
N ALA A 103 4.66 2.91 7.76
CA ALA A 103 3.51 2.92 6.86
C ALA A 103 3.74 3.83 5.66
N VAL A 104 3.12 3.51 4.53
CA VAL A 104 3.13 4.32 3.31
C VAL A 104 1.74 4.46 2.73
N GLY A 105 1.52 5.49 1.92
CA GLY A 105 0.23 5.76 1.32
C GLY A 105 0.17 7.15 0.71
N GLY A 106 -0.89 7.90 1.01
CA GLY A 106 -1.01 9.26 0.51
C GLY A 106 -1.92 10.17 1.33
N GLU A 107 -1.94 11.43 0.90
CA GLU A 107 -2.78 12.48 1.45
C GLU A 107 -3.39 13.38 0.37
N ILE A 108 -4.51 14.04 0.68
CA ILE A 108 -5.04 15.16 -0.11
C ILE A 108 -4.72 16.47 0.60
N ARG A 109 -3.90 17.29 -0.06
CA ARG A 109 -3.49 18.62 0.40
C ARG A 109 -4.62 19.64 0.32
N PRO A 110 -4.46 20.82 0.98
CA PRO A 110 -5.43 21.91 0.90
C PRO A 110 -5.75 22.39 -0.53
N ASP A 111 -4.81 22.24 -1.45
CA ASP A 111 -4.97 22.59 -2.87
C ASP A 111 -5.65 21.50 -3.71
N GLY A 112 -6.03 20.38 -3.08
CA GLY A 112 -6.66 19.22 -3.71
C GLY A 112 -5.68 18.27 -4.39
N THR A 113 -4.36 18.53 -4.32
CA THR A 113 -3.36 17.62 -4.90
C THR A 113 -3.11 16.42 -3.98
N ALA A 114 -2.86 15.26 -4.60
CA ALA A 114 -2.47 14.05 -3.88
C ALA A 114 -0.95 14.00 -3.72
N ALA A 115 -0.47 13.62 -2.55
CA ALA A 115 0.96 13.42 -2.30
C ALA A 115 1.22 12.02 -1.74
N ALA A 116 2.34 11.42 -2.18
CA ALA A 116 2.83 10.17 -1.64
C ALA A 116 3.54 10.43 -0.31
N ILE A 117 3.13 9.73 0.74
CA ILE A 117 3.62 9.97 2.10
C ILE A 117 4.14 8.67 2.70
N ARG A 118 5.24 8.78 3.45
CA ARG A 118 5.78 7.79 4.36
C ARG A 118 5.56 8.25 5.80
N TRP A 119 5.26 7.33 6.68
CA TRP A 119 5.14 7.58 8.12
C TRP A 119 6.01 6.59 8.88
N ASP A 120 7.09 7.06 9.48
CA ASP A 120 7.88 6.25 10.44
C ASP A 120 7.13 6.06 11.78
N ALA A 121 6.15 6.92 12.05
CA ALA A 121 5.21 6.87 13.16
C ALA A 121 3.96 7.70 12.80
N PRO A 122 2.82 7.52 13.51
CA PRO A 122 1.55 8.18 13.17
C PRO A 122 1.62 9.72 13.04
N ASN A 123 2.51 10.36 13.79
CA ASN A 123 2.67 11.83 13.82
C ASN A 123 3.94 12.32 13.10
N THR A 124 4.60 11.47 12.31
CA THR A 124 5.83 11.84 11.57
C THR A 124 5.66 11.61 10.07
N PRO A 125 4.71 12.31 9.42
CA PRO A 125 4.57 12.26 7.97
C PRO A 125 5.79 12.85 7.27
N GLN A 126 6.32 12.13 6.30
CA GLN A 126 7.34 12.57 5.36
C GLN A 126 6.80 12.44 3.94
N GLN A 127 6.75 13.57 3.23
CA GLN A 127 6.46 13.56 1.81
C GLN A 127 7.60 12.88 1.03
N LEU A 128 7.24 11.96 0.14
CA LEU A 128 8.16 11.39 -0.84
C LEU A 128 8.31 12.33 -2.04
N THR A 129 9.52 12.34 -2.63
CA THR A 129 9.82 13.19 -3.79
C THR A 129 8.89 12.85 -4.95
N ASP A 130 8.39 13.87 -5.67
CA ASP A 130 7.62 13.69 -6.90
C ASP A 130 8.16 14.55 -8.04
N GLU A 131 7.51 14.49 -9.21
CA GLU A 131 7.85 15.29 -10.40
C GLU A 131 7.04 16.62 -10.45
N GLY A 132 6.54 17.10 -9.30
CA GLY A 132 5.81 18.36 -9.16
C GLY A 132 4.30 18.28 -9.36
N PHE A 133 3.75 17.09 -9.65
CA PHE A 133 2.31 16.90 -9.90
C PHE A 133 1.63 15.93 -8.92
N GLY A 134 2.33 15.50 -7.86
CA GLY A 134 1.80 14.56 -6.89
C GLY A 134 2.05 13.09 -7.24
N GLY A 135 1.60 12.22 -6.35
CA GLY A 135 1.75 10.77 -6.46
C GLY A 135 1.02 10.01 -5.37
N GLU A 136 1.19 8.69 -5.37
CA GLU A 136 0.68 7.77 -4.34
C GLU A 136 1.70 6.66 -4.10
N ALA A 137 2.03 6.40 -2.84
CA ALA A 137 2.79 5.22 -2.44
C ALA A 137 1.83 4.04 -2.20
N LEU A 138 2.24 2.84 -2.63
CA LEU A 138 1.37 1.67 -2.70
C LEU A 138 1.85 0.52 -1.82
N ASP A 139 3.14 0.26 -1.77
CA ASP A 139 3.71 -0.83 -0.96
C ASP A 139 5.12 -0.47 -0.48
N ILE A 140 5.59 -1.16 0.55
CA ILE A 140 6.92 -0.97 1.17
C ILE A 140 7.50 -2.33 1.55
N ASP A 141 8.81 -2.52 1.37
CA ASP A 141 9.54 -3.70 1.84
C ASP A 141 10.23 -3.48 3.20
N GLU A 142 10.77 -4.56 3.78
CA GLU A 142 11.50 -4.49 5.06
C GLU A 142 12.78 -3.63 5.03
N ARG A 143 13.32 -3.31 3.84
CA ARG A 143 14.48 -2.41 3.72
C ARG A 143 14.07 -0.96 3.53
N GLY A 144 12.77 -0.67 3.44
CA GLY A 144 12.21 0.66 3.28
C GLY A 144 12.15 1.15 1.84
N TRP A 145 12.33 0.28 0.85
CA TRP A 145 12.02 0.62 -0.54
C TRP A 145 10.51 0.67 -0.71
N ILE A 146 10.05 1.72 -1.39
CA ILE A 146 8.63 2.00 -1.54
C ILE A 146 8.28 1.94 -3.02
N THR A 147 7.16 1.31 -3.36
CA THR A 147 6.62 1.29 -4.73
C THR A 147 5.43 2.25 -4.84
N GLY A 148 5.19 2.78 -6.03
CA GLY A 148 3.97 3.53 -6.29
C GLY A 148 3.96 4.23 -7.63
N THR A 149 3.23 5.35 -7.69
CA THR A 149 3.09 6.12 -8.92
C THR A 149 3.28 7.61 -8.68
N VAL A 150 3.81 8.30 -9.69
CA VAL A 150 3.81 9.77 -9.74
C VAL A 150 3.15 10.27 -11.01
N ARG A 151 2.51 11.43 -10.92
CA ARG A 151 1.95 12.12 -12.06
C ARG A 151 3.05 12.88 -12.80
N VAL A 152 3.02 12.83 -14.12
CA VAL A 152 4.03 13.51 -14.98
C VAL A 152 3.50 14.78 -15.62
N ALA A 153 2.19 15.04 -15.53
CA ALA A 153 1.57 16.29 -15.98
C ALA A 153 0.25 16.56 -15.25
N ALA A 154 -0.14 17.84 -15.20
CA ALA A 154 -1.39 18.28 -14.58
C ALA A 154 -2.65 17.66 -15.22
N GLY A 155 -2.60 17.36 -16.53
CA GLY A 155 -3.73 16.83 -17.31
C GLY A 155 -3.87 15.31 -17.35
N GLY A 156 -2.97 14.56 -16.69
CA GLY A 156 -2.99 13.10 -16.65
C GLY A 156 -1.68 12.47 -17.09
N GLY A 157 -1.60 11.15 -16.91
CA GLY A 157 -0.38 10.37 -17.06
C GLY A 157 0.29 10.16 -15.72
N SER A 158 0.36 8.90 -15.29
CA SER A 158 1.14 8.48 -14.13
C SER A 158 2.17 7.45 -14.58
N LEU A 159 3.33 7.47 -13.94
CA LEU A 159 4.37 6.48 -14.15
C LEU A 159 4.61 5.67 -12.87
N PRO A 160 4.86 4.35 -13.01
CA PRO A 160 5.33 3.54 -11.90
C PRO A 160 6.74 3.97 -11.51
N VAL A 161 6.95 4.13 -10.20
CA VAL A 161 8.22 4.53 -9.61
C VAL A 161 8.51 3.72 -8.37
N VAL A 162 9.77 3.73 -7.98
CA VAL A 162 10.19 3.32 -6.64
C VAL A 162 10.83 4.49 -5.93
N TRP A 163 10.63 4.58 -4.62
CA TRP A 163 11.40 5.47 -3.77
C TRP A 163 12.40 4.65 -2.97
N ASP A 164 13.62 5.16 -2.88
CA ASP A 164 14.63 4.63 -1.97
C ASP A 164 14.25 4.91 -0.50
N PRO A 165 14.93 4.28 0.47
CA PRO A 165 14.65 4.47 1.89
C PRO A 165 14.83 5.91 2.41
N HIS A 166 15.38 6.83 1.62
CA HIS A 166 15.50 8.25 1.94
C HIS A 166 14.42 9.11 1.28
N GLY A 167 13.51 8.50 0.50
CA GLY A 167 12.43 9.18 -0.21
C GLY A 167 12.84 9.76 -1.57
N GLY A 168 14.02 9.39 -2.08
CA GLY A 168 14.47 9.72 -3.42
C GLY A 168 13.74 8.88 -4.46
N ILE A 169 13.20 9.53 -5.50
CA ILE A 169 12.40 8.88 -6.54
C ILE A 169 13.27 8.32 -7.66
N HIS A 170 13.01 7.08 -8.06
CA HIS A 170 13.62 6.43 -9.21
C HIS A 170 12.54 5.95 -10.17
N ARG A 171 12.65 6.39 -11.42
CA ARG A 171 11.71 6.00 -12.46
C ARG A 171 12.12 4.68 -13.10
N LEU A 172 11.23 3.70 -13.08
CA LEU A 172 11.53 2.36 -13.62
C LEU A 172 11.81 2.38 -15.12
N ASP A 173 11.17 3.28 -15.88
CA ASP A 173 11.43 3.45 -17.32
C ASP A 173 12.83 4.00 -17.64
N ARG A 174 13.54 4.54 -16.64
CA ARG A 174 14.94 5.01 -16.76
C ARG A 174 15.94 4.04 -16.14
N MET A 175 15.49 3.20 -15.20
CA MET A 175 16.34 2.19 -14.57
C MET A 175 16.47 0.91 -15.40
N LEU A 176 15.47 0.62 -16.23
CA LEU A 176 15.39 -0.65 -16.95
C LEU A 176 15.71 -0.49 -18.43
N GLU A 177 16.55 -1.39 -18.93
CA GLU A 177 16.71 -1.60 -20.37
C GLU A 177 15.52 -2.41 -20.89
N LEU A 178 14.50 -1.68 -21.38
CA LEU A 178 13.31 -2.29 -21.97
C LEU A 178 13.47 -2.47 -23.49
N PRO A 179 12.85 -3.50 -24.09
CA PRO A 179 12.74 -3.58 -25.56
C PRO A 179 12.13 -2.30 -26.13
N GLU A 180 12.56 -1.91 -27.34
CA GLU A 180 12.11 -0.68 -27.98
C GLU A 180 10.58 -0.56 -28.00
N GLY A 181 10.06 0.57 -27.54
CA GLY A 181 8.62 0.83 -27.44
C GLY A 181 7.90 0.15 -26.27
N SER A 182 8.57 -0.70 -25.48
CA SER A 182 7.97 -1.29 -24.28
C SER A 182 7.85 -0.27 -23.15
N SER A 183 6.87 -0.47 -22.28
CA SER A 183 6.64 0.38 -21.11
C SER A 183 6.24 -0.43 -19.89
N VAL A 184 6.73 -0.02 -18.72
CA VAL A 184 6.21 -0.53 -17.44
C VAL A 184 4.81 0.03 -17.22
N GLN A 185 3.83 -0.85 -17.06
CA GLN A 185 2.44 -0.49 -16.80
C GLN A 185 2.15 -0.39 -15.30
N SER A 186 2.66 -1.35 -14.52
CA SER A 186 2.48 -1.40 -13.07
C SER A 186 3.62 -2.14 -12.39
N ILE A 187 3.78 -1.83 -11.10
CA ILE A 187 4.49 -2.66 -10.14
C ILE A 187 3.39 -3.47 -9.44
N ASP A 188 3.40 -4.78 -9.65
CA ASP A 188 2.37 -5.66 -9.12
C ASP A 188 2.70 -6.11 -7.68
N ALA A 189 3.99 -6.19 -7.32
CA ALA A 189 4.46 -6.51 -5.97
C ALA A 189 5.92 -6.09 -5.75
N ILE A 190 6.30 -5.94 -4.47
CA ILE A 190 7.67 -5.92 -3.98
C ILE A 190 7.80 -6.97 -2.85
N ASN A 191 8.99 -7.58 -2.70
CA ASN A 191 9.30 -8.46 -1.57
C ASN A 191 10.50 -7.94 -0.74
N ASP A 192 10.78 -8.62 0.37
CA ASP A 192 11.82 -8.25 1.33
C ASP A 192 13.24 -8.59 0.87
N HIS A 193 13.38 -9.03 -0.37
CA HIS A 193 14.63 -9.14 -1.10
C HIS A 193 14.83 -7.96 -2.07
N ASN A 194 14.03 -6.90 -1.97
CA ASN A 194 13.98 -5.76 -2.90
C ASN A 194 13.74 -6.19 -4.35
N GLN A 195 12.94 -7.24 -4.56
CA GLN A 195 12.58 -7.71 -5.89
C GLN A 195 11.19 -7.18 -6.26
N LEU A 196 11.10 -6.61 -7.45
CA LEU A 196 9.86 -6.11 -8.01
C LEU A 196 9.29 -7.12 -8.99
N LEU A 197 7.99 -7.38 -8.89
CA LEU A 197 7.22 -7.99 -9.97
C LEU A 197 6.59 -6.87 -10.80
N LEU A 198 7.04 -6.75 -12.05
CA LEU A 198 6.61 -5.70 -12.97
C LEU A 198 5.70 -6.25 -14.05
N ARG A 199 4.74 -5.43 -14.47
CA ARG A 199 3.91 -5.66 -15.64
C ARG A 199 4.38 -4.78 -16.78
N ILE A 200 4.82 -5.39 -17.89
CA ILE A 200 5.39 -4.67 -19.04
C ILE A 200 4.48 -4.88 -20.25
N ARG A 201 4.17 -3.80 -20.96
CA ARG A 201 3.43 -3.82 -22.22
C ARG A 201 4.37 -3.54 -23.38
N ASP A 202 4.42 -4.49 -24.32
CA ASP A 202 5.11 -4.34 -25.58
C ASP A 202 4.24 -3.53 -26.57
N ALA A 203 4.80 -2.49 -27.18
CA ALA A 203 4.02 -1.63 -28.07
C ALA A 203 3.69 -2.28 -29.41
N ALA A 204 4.55 -3.13 -29.95
CA ALA A 204 4.38 -3.71 -31.28
C ALA A 204 3.31 -4.81 -31.30
N SER A 205 3.29 -5.65 -30.26
CA SER A 205 2.40 -6.80 -30.13
C SER A 205 1.20 -6.53 -29.22
N HIS A 206 1.20 -5.42 -28.48
CA HIS A 206 0.26 -5.11 -27.41
C HIS A 206 0.16 -6.17 -26.31
N ARG A 207 1.12 -7.10 -26.24
CA ARG A 207 1.15 -8.15 -25.23
C ARG A 207 1.67 -7.60 -23.90
N THR A 208 1.12 -8.16 -22.83
CA THR A 208 1.56 -7.91 -21.47
C THR A 208 2.38 -9.09 -20.99
N SER A 209 3.52 -8.82 -20.36
CA SER A 209 4.40 -9.81 -19.75
C SER A 209 4.76 -9.41 -18.32
N ALA A 210 5.16 -10.39 -17.52
CA ALA A 210 5.67 -10.18 -16.18
C ALA A 210 7.20 -10.25 -16.19
N MET A 211 7.86 -9.35 -15.46
CA MET A 211 9.30 -9.32 -15.30
C MET A 211 9.65 -9.18 -13.82
N VAL A 212 10.67 -9.89 -13.36
CA VAL A 212 11.23 -9.70 -12.01
C VAL A 212 12.49 -8.86 -12.11
N VAL A 213 12.58 -7.81 -11.29
CA VAL A 213 13.71 -6.88 -11.24
C VAL A 213 14.26 -6.84 -9.83
N GLN A 214 15.58 -6.87 -9.70
CA GLN A 214 16.29 -6.68 -8.43
C GLN A 214 16.66 -5.19 -8.27
N LEU A 215 16.27 -4.58 -7.15
CA LEU A 215 16.80 -3.28 -6.74
C LEU A 215 18.15 -3.48 -6.03
N VAL A 216 19.08 -2.56 -6.28
CA VAL A 216 20.46 -2.55 -5.74
C VAL A 216 20.70 -1.34 -4.85
#